data_AF-L9XJY2-F1
#
_entry.id   AF-L9XJY2-F1
#
_cell.length_a   1.000
_cell.length_b   1.000
_cell.length_c   1.000
_cell.angle_alpha   90.00
_cell.angle_beta   90.00
_cell.angle_gamma   90.00
#
_symmetry.space_group_name_H-M   'P 1'
#
loop_
_entity.id
_entity.type
_entity.pdbx_description
1 polymer ?
#
loop_
_entity_poly.entity_id
_entity_poly.type
_entity_poly.pdbx_seq_one_letter_code
_entity_poly.pdbx_strand_id
1 'polypeptide(L)' 'MAEFDNPYVDEDPFVRAHFDCLDCGGKLWEYAIQGQMVCEDCRSVFRSERVFDATIERPAE' A
#
# COMPACT_ATOMS: atom_id res chain seq x y z
N MET A 1 -2.97 -26.51 -28.06
CA MET A 1 -3.43 -25.62 -26.97
C MET A 1 -2.61 -24.36 -27.09
N ALA A 2 -3.24 -23.19 -27.21
CA ALA A 2 -2.50 -21.93 -27.30
C ALA A 2 -1.98 -21.58 -25.90
N GLU A 3 -0.70 -21.28 -25.79
CA GLU A 3 -0.06 -20.81 -24.57
C GLU A 3 -0.52 -19.36 -24.38
N PHE A 4 -1.34 -19.13 -23.35
CA PHE A 4 -1.80 -17.79 -22.99
C PHE A 4 -0.71 -17.14 -22.14
N ASP A 5 0.04 -16.24 -22.76
CA ASP A 5 1.01 -15.39 -22.07
C ASP A 5 0.21 -14.36 -21.25
N ASN A 6 0.15 -14.57 -19.93
CA ASN A 6 -0.61 -13.71 -19.04
C ASN A 6 0.26 -12.50 -18.66
N PRO A 7 -0.02 -11.30 -19.16
CA PRO A 7 0.79 -10.10 -18.86
C PRO A 7 0.72 -9.68 -17.39
N TYR A 8 -0.18 -10.27 -16.61
CA TYR A 8 -0.33 -10.03 -15.18
C TYR A 8 0.43 -11.06 -14.32
N VAL A 9 1.33 -11.85 -14.90
CA VAL A 9 2.19 -12.81 -14.17
C VAL A 9 3.49 -12.18 -13.71
N ASP A 10 4.03 -11.21 -14.45
CA ASP A 10 5.30 -10.55 -14.12
C ASP A 10 5.17 -9.49 -13.03
N GLU A 11 4.02 -8.83 -12.95
CA GLU A 11 3.72 -7.89 -11.87
C GLU A 11 2.93 -8.62 -10.78
N ASP A 12 3.51 -8.76 -9.59
CA ASP A 12 2.80 -9.32 -8.44
C ASP A 12 1.84 -8.24 -7.89
N PRO A 13 0.53 -8.32 -8.19
CA PRO A 13 -0.42 -7.25 -7.87
C PRO A 13 -0.72 -7.20 -6.36
N PHE A 14 -0.10 -8.09 -5.58
CA PHE A 14 -0.25 -8.21 -4.14
C PHE A 14 1.03 -7.80 -3.39
N VAL A 15 2.07 -7.32 -4.08
CA VAL A 15 3.25 -6.72 -3.47
C VAL A 15 2.83 -5.48 -2.67
N ARG A 16 2.64 -5.71 -1.37
CA ARG A 16 2.58 -4.73 -0.27
C ARG A 16 1.29 -3.91 -0.20
N ALA A 17 0.22 -4.56 0.24
CA ALA A 17 -0.92 -3.89 0.88
C ALA A 17 -0.69 -3.62 2.39
N HIS A 18 0.57 -3.57 2.85
CA HIS A 18 0.89 -3.24 4.25
C HIS A 18 1.62 -1.91 4.32
N PHE A 19 0.95 -0.92 4.88
CA PHE A 19 1.49 0.42 5.09
C PHE A 19 1.65 0.68 6.60
N ASP A 20 2.84 1.11 7.00
CA ASP A 20 3.12 1.51 8.37
C ASP A 20 2.63 2.95 8.59
N CYS A 21 1.99 3.20 9.72
CA CYS A 21 1.58 4.54 10.12
C CYS A 21 2.79 5.44 10.29
N LEU A 22 2.76 6.60 9.63
CA LEU A 22 3.85 7.58 9.67
C LEU A 22 4.08 8.19 11.06
N ASP A 23 3.10 8.10 11.96
CA ASP A 23 3.20 8.63 13.33
C ASP A 23 3.60 7.57 14.37
N CYS A 24 3.01 6.37 14.31
CA CYS A 24 3.15 5.36 15.38
C CYS A 24 3.66 3.99 14.91
N GLY A 25 3.90 3.79 13.61
CA GLY A 25 4.31 2.50 13.05
C GLY A 25 3.24 1.40 13.08
N GLY A 26 2.01 1.74 13.47
CA GLY A 26 0.86 0.83 13.45
C GLY A 26 0.34 0.56 12.05
N LYS A 27 -0.66 -0.31 11.90
CA LYS A 27 -1.22 -0.62 10.56
C LYS A 27 -2.08 0.52 10.02
N LEU A 28 -1.87 0.85 8.74
CA LEU A 28 -2.75 1.73 7.97
C LEU A 28 -3.75 0.94 7.13
N TRP A 29 -4.98 1.42 7.13
CA TRP A 29 -6.07 0.92 6.32
C TRP A 29 -6.50 1.97 5.31
N GLU A 30 -6.59 1.59 4.03
CA GLU A 30 -7.00 2.51 2.97
C GLU A 30 -8.53 2.53 2.76
N TYR A 31 -9.08 3.73 2.70
CA TYR A 31 -10.40 4.01 2.15
C TYR A 31 -10.25 4.46 0.69
N ALA A 32 -10.20 3.49 -0.23
CA ALA A 32 -9.87 3.70 -1.64
C ALA A 32 -10.72 4.79 -2.34
N ILE A 33 -12.03 4.86 -2.06
CA ILE A 33 -12.93 5.89 -2.63
C ILE A 33 -12.52 7.31 -2.21
N GLN A 34 -11.93 7.44 -1.03
CA GLN A 34 -11.59 8.72 -0.41
C GLN A 34 -10.11 9.09 -0.58
N GLY A 35 -9.28 8.20 -1.15
CA GLY A 35 -7.83 8.40 -1.29
C GLY A 35 -7.14 8.70 0.05
N GLN A 36 -7.64 8.10 1.13
CA GLN A 36 -7.17 8.36 2.49
C GLN A 36 -6.88 7.05 3.21
N MET A 37 -5.85 7.08 4.06
CA MET A 37 -5.47 5.98 4.92
C MET A 37 -5.64 6.37 6.38
N VAL A 38 -6.14 5.45 7.19
CA VAL A 38 -6.37 5.65 8.62
C VAL A 38 -5.60 4.63 9.42
N CYS A 39 -4.93 5.07 10.47
CA CYS A 39 -4.25 4.17 11.39
C CYS A 39 -5.25 3.55 12.38
N GLU A 40 -5.15 2.24 12.57
CA GLU A 40 -5.97 1.52 13.55
C GLU A 40 -5.68 1.95 14.99
N ASP A 41 -4.40 2.17 15.31
CA ASP A 41 -3.94 2.44 16.68
C ASP A 41 -4.15 3.91 17.10
N CYS A 42 -3.60 4.85 16.34
CA CYS A 42 -3.61 6.26 16.71
C CYS A 42 -4.74 7.08 16.05
N ARG A 43 -5.49 6.48 15.12
CA ARG A 43 -6.56 7.14 14.33
C ARG A 43 -6.10 8.35 13.50
N SER A 44 -4.79 8.53 13.31
CA SER A 44 -4.26 9.51 12.36
C SER A 44 -4.75 9.21 10.94
N VAL A 45 -5.02 10.26 10.18
CA VAL A 45 -5.51 10.19 8.79
C VAL A 45 -4.46 10.79 7.86
N PHE A 46 -4.13 10.07 6.80
CA PHE A 46 -3.15 10.45 5.80
C PHE A 46 -3.77 10.39 4.39
N ARG A 47 -3.23 11.17 3.45
CA ARG A 47 -3.53 10.94 2.02
C ARG A 47 -2.79 9.71 1.55
N SER A 48 -3.45 8.85 0.77
CA SER A 48 -2.85 7.63 0.22
C SER A 48 -1.56 7.93 -0.56
N GLU A 49 -1.57 8.96 -1.41
CA GLU A 49 -0.39 9.42 -2.19
C GLU A 49 0.85 9.61 -1.31
N ARG A 50 0.70 10.29 -0.17
CA ARG A 50 1.81 10.56 0.76
C ARG A 50 2.35 9.28 1.39
N VAL A 51 1.49 8.31 1.66
CA VAL A 51 1.89 7.03 2.23
C VAL A 51 2.60 6.17 1.18
N PHE A 52 2.12 6.19 -0.06
CA PHE A 52 2.77 5.51 -1.18
C PHE A 52 4.17 6.05 -1.43
N ASP A 53 4.35 7.38 -1.55
CA ASP A 53 5.66 8.02 -1.69
C ASP A 53 6.62 7.57 -0.58
N ALA A 54 6.18 7.66 0.70
CA ALA A 54 6.99 7.26 1.84
C ALA A 54 7.38 5.76 1.86
N THR A 55 6.62 4.91 1.17
CA THR A 55 6.86 3.46 1.12
C THR A 55 7.77 3.08 -0.05
N ILE A 56 7.77 3.84 -1.14
CA ILE A 56 8.66 3.66 -2.29
C ILE A 56 10.11 3.98 -1.90
N GLU A 57 10.32 4.95 -1.01
CA GLU A 57 11.64 5.39 -0.55
C GLU A 57 12.30 4.44 0.48
N ARG A 58 11.54 3.49 1.05
CA ARG A 58 12.07 2.44 1.94
C ARG A 58 12.19 1.13 1.15
N PRO A 59 13.39 0.75 0.66
CA PRO A 59 13.56 -0.61 0.15
C PRO A 59 13.22 -1.57 1.29
N ALA A 60 12.32 -2.52 1.04
CA ALA A 60 12.07 -3.59 2.00
C ALA A 60 13.33 -4.44 2.09
N GLU A 61 13.86 -4.54 3.30
CA GLU A 61 14.95 -5.43 3.68
C GLU A 61 14.48 -6.89 3.78
#